data_AF-A0A8H5Z801-F1
#
_entry.id   AF-A0A8H5Z801-F1
#
_cell.length_a   1.000
_cell.length_b   1.000
_cell.length_c   1.000
_cell.angle_alpha   90.00
_cell.angle_beta   90.00
_cell.angle_gamma   90.00
#
_symmetry.space_group_name_H-M   'P 1'
#
loop_
_entity.id
_entity.type
_entity.pdbx_description
1 polymer ?
#
loop_
_entity_poly.entity_id
_entity_poly.type
_entity_poly.pdbx_seq_one_letter_code
_entity_poly.pdbx_strand_id
1 'polypeptide(L)'
;MDDHTIAPANDSEPSTATQDHKAHNEIEPPQYGRLGHLAYQPDQSHLHNSYWKFQSIDDDRRAAAHGFTTPEELLVVADNSDEKHNDIKIVWTGIAGDPGSRSAIIGTASQHLQTIYELRNLLGLPMSLREQVPLYPTSTDVCLKQYWERKHGEQLPVRTVQAPQAAGQQELLTKTSNPRLANQSCLVSNMSSIQVTSDPTAVGTYNAERTQPVPTYRMFERSATFQNSDEVAQQQESFSTTATFSATDTWSHSELESMTKLPCIDCGGNDDHASGCHIGNLNFRENLTILDYRNLADIVEQFDPGPWTTHFDPYPEPELENPRVQIAGMAEVIRNEDSYKDDPELHDLSDEHMIILWAFKTSDRIEVINT
;
A
#
# COMPACT_ATOMS: atom_id res chain seq x y z
N MET A 1 34.06 51.41 19.29
CA MET A 1 34.20 51.34 17.82
C MET A 1 34.49 49.90 17.58
N ASP A 2 33.43 49.09 17.49
CA ASP A 2 33.56 47.64 17.44
C ASP A 2 32.62 47.21 16.32
N ASP A 3 33.27 46.87 15.21
CA ASP A 3 32.70 46.55 13.92
C ASP A 3 32.49 45.04 13.87
N HIS A 4 31.26 44.59 14.08
CA HIS A 4 30.90 43.18 13.99
C HIS A 4 30.25 42.91 12.64
N THR A 5 31.08 42.43 11.71
CA THR A 5 30.68 41.86 10.43
C THR A 5 29.86 40.59 10.66
N ILE A 6 28.59 40.63 10.29
CA ILE A 6 27.69 39.47 10.27
C ILE A 6 27.88 38.75 8.94
N ALA A 7 28.35 37.50 8.98
CA ALA A 7 28.33 36.60 7.84
C ALA A 7 26.97 35.87 7.77
N PRO A 8 26.37 35.70 6.58
CA PRO A 8 25.13 34.93 6.46
C PRO A 8 25.42 33.43 6.53
N ALA A 9 24.64 32.73 7.36
CA ALA A 9 24.59 31.28 7.44
C ALA A 9 23.91 30.72 6.17
N ASN A 10 24.60 29.82 5.48
CA ASN A 10 24.04 28.97 4.44
C ASN A 10 23.54 27.69 5.12
N ASP A 11 22.27 27.64 5.50
CA ASP A 11 21.63 26.41 5.95
C ASP A 11 20.43 26.10 5.06
N SER A 12 20.59 25.05 4.27
CA SER A 12 19.50 24.37 3.57
C SER A 12 19.87 22.89 3.56
N GLU A 13 19.51 22.18 4.62
CA GLU A 13 19.47 20.72 4.61
C GLU A 13 18.00 20.26 4.43
N PRO A 14 17.70 19.37 3.46
CA PRO A 14 16.36 18.86 3.24
C PRO A 14 16.02 17.74 4.22
N SER A 15 14.78 17.80 4.74
CA SER A 15 14.17 16.90 5.71
C SER A 15 13.83 15.52 5.12
N THR A 16 14.19 14.44 5.83
CA THR A 16 13.88 13.03 5.50
C THR A 16 12.51 12.62 6.03
N ALA A 17 11.47 12.73 5.20
CA ALA A 17 10.26 11.91 5.32
C ALA A 17 10.51 10.54 4.66
N THR A 18 9.72 9.51 4.98
CA THR A 18 9.70 8.19 4.32
C THR A 18 9.43 8.36 2.83
N GLN A 19 10.51 8.63 2.12
CA GLN A 19 10.57 8.81 0.70
C GLN A 19 10.79 7.41 0.15
N ASP A 20 9.86 6.92 -0.67
CA ASP A 20 10.18 5.84 -1.60
C ASP A 20 11.45 6.29 -2.35
N HIS A 21 12.59 5.73 -1.96
CA HIS A 21 13.89 6.15 -2.46
C HIS A 21 14.00 5.72 -3.91
N LYS A 22 13.47 6.54 -4.82
CA LYS A 22 13.86 6.51 -6.23
C LYS A 22 15.32 6.94 -6.28
N ALA A 23 16.24 5.99 -6.38
CA ALA A 23 17.66 6.30 -6.56
C ALA A 23 17.90 6.85 -7.97
N HIS A 24 17.62 8.13 -8.14
CA HIS A 24 18.14 8.91 -9.26
C HIS A 24 19.12 9.93 -8.71
N ASN A 25 20.41 9.60 -8.78
CA ASN A 25 21.40 10.64 -8.92
C ASN A 25 21.33 11.12 -10.37
N GLU A 26 20.83 12.34 -10.59
CA GLU A 26 21.01 13.06 -11.86
C GLU A 26 22.50 13.27 -12.08
N ILE A 27 23.14 12.31 -12.76
CA ILE A 27 24.48 12.51 -13.31
C ILE A 27 24.30 13.32 -14.60
N GLU A 28 25.06 14.42 -14.68
CA GLU A 28 25.12 15.37 -15.80
C GLU A 28 24.81 14.76 -17.17
N PRO A 29 24.06 15.46 -18.03
CA PRO A 29 23.72 14.96 -19.36
C PRO A 29 25.00 14.59 -20.12
N PRO A 30 25.13 13.33 -20.57
CA PRO A 30 26.36 12.86 -21.19
C PRO A 30 26.61 13.66 -22.47
N GLN A 31 27.79 14.28 -22.53
CA GLN A 31 28.32 14.84 -23.76
C GLN A 31 28.41 13.74 -24.83
N TYR A 32 27.49 13.83 -25.79
CA TYR A 32 27.49 13.23 -27.12
C TYR A 32 28.20 11.87 -27.32
N GLY A 33 27.37 10.80 -27.45
CA GLY A 33 27.65 9.70 -28.38
C GLY A 33 27.96 8.34 -27.76
N ARG A 34 28.13 8.25 -26.44
CA ARG A 34 28.23 6.97 -25.72
C ARG A 34 27.14 6.97 -24.67
N LEU A 35 26.09 6.18 -24.89
CA LEU A 35 25.13 5.84 -23.83
C LEU A 35 25.95 5.12 -22.75
N GLY A 36 26.52 5.89 -21.83
CA GLY A 36 27.10 5.36 -20.62
C GLY A 36 26.00 4.58 -19.95
N HIS A 37 26.25 3.30 -19.69
CA HIS A 37 25.37 2.52 -18.85
C HIS A 37 25.06 3.38 -17.63
N LEU A 38 23.78 3.70 -17.43
CA LEU A 38 23.27 4.14 -16.15
C LEU A 38 23.43 2.93 -15.24
N ALA A 39 24.67 2.71 -14.80
CA ALA A 39 24.98 1.68 -13.83
C ALA A 39 24.27 2.16 -12.57
N TYR A 40 23.05 1.64 -12.39
CA TYR A 40 22.28 1.84 -11.17
C TYR A 40 23.18 1.42 -10.01
N GLN A 41 23.73 2.42 -9.30
CA GLN A 41 24.45 2.19 -8.08
C GLN A 41 23.42 2.20 -6.98
N PRO A 42 23.05 1.04 -6.41
CA PRO A 42 22.20 1.02 -5.23
C PRO A 42 22.88 1.85 -4.15
N ASP A 43 22.14 2.80 -3.58
CA ASP A 43 22.63 3.56 -2.45
C ASP A 43 22.71 2.67 -1.19
N GLN A 44 23.20 3.24 -0.09
CA GLN A 44 23.38 2.48 1.15
C GLN A 44 22.04 2.02 1.76
N SER A 45 20.94 2.75 1.55
CA SER A 45 19.59 2.32 1.95
C SER A 45 19.10 1.11 1.14
N HIS A 46 19.43 1.01 -0.15
CA HIS A 46 19.13 -0.17 -0.96
C HIS A 46 19.90 -1.42 -0.52
N LEU A 47 21.01 -1.27 0.19
CA LEU A 47 21.73 -2.41 0.78
C LEU A 47 21.06 -2.91 2.07
N HIS A 48 20.34 -2.02 2.75
CA HIS A 48 19.61 -2.34 3.98
C HIS A 48 18.18 -2.81 3.69
N ASN A 49 17.61 -2.42 2.55
CA ASN A 49 16.26 -2.76 2.12
C ASN A 49 16.25 -3.76 0.96
N SER A 50 15.10 -4.39 0.72
CA SER A 50 14.94 -5.19 -0.49
C SER A 50 14.73 -4.27 -1.69
N TYR A 51 15.26 -4.64 -2.86
CA TYR A 51 15.12 -3.80 -4.06
C TYR A 51 15.05 -4.61 -5.36
N TRP A 52 14.53 -3.98 -6.41
CA TRP A 52 14.48 -4.53 -7.75
C TRP A 52 15.67 -4.07 -8.59
N LYS A 53 16.14 -4.94 -9.48
CA LYS A 53 17.11 -4.57 -10.52
C LYS A 53 16.89 -5.38 -11.78
N PHE A 54 17.31 -4.86 -12.93
CA PHE A 54 17.38 -5.66 -14.15
C PHE A 54 18.44 -6.77 -13.99
N GLN A 55 18.15 -7.95 -14.54
CA GLN A 55 19.02 -9.12 -14.44
C GLN A 55 20.34 -8.94 -15.20
N SER A 56 20.31 -8.22 -16.31
CA SER A 56 21.46 -7.99 -17.17
C SER A 56 21.41 -6.62 -17.85
N ILE A 57 22.55 -6.21 -18.39
CA ILE A 57 22.69 -5.04 -19.25
C ILE A 57 21.76 -5.10 -20.47
N ASP A 58 21.52 -6.29 -21.00
CA ASP A 58 20.64 -6.45 -22.16
C ASP A 58 19.17 -6.32 -21.77
N ASP A 59 18.78 -6.73 -20.55
CA ASP A 59 17.45 -6.50 -19.99
C ASP A 59 17.19 -5.00 -19.78
N ASP A 60 18.18 -4.28 -19.25
CA ASP A 60 18.16 -2.82 -19.10
C ASP A 60 17.95 -2.09 -20.44
N ARG A 61 18.68 -2.51 -21.49
CA ARG A 61 18.49 -1.95 -22.84
C ARG A 61 17.12 -2.25 -23.44
N ARG A 62 16.59 -3.46 -23.21
CA ARG A 62 15.23 -3.82 -23.65
C ARG A 62 14.20 -2.96 -22.91
N ALA A 63 14.32 -2.83 -21.59
CA ALA A 63 13.45 -1.97 -20.78
C ALA A 63 13.46 -0.52 -21.29
N ALA A 64 14.65 0.05 -21.53
CA ALA A 64 14.78 1.40 -22.10
C ALA A 64 14.16 1.52 -23.49
N ALA A 65 14.23 0.49 -24.34
CA ALA A 65 13.58 0.47 -25.65
C ALA A 65 12.04 0.45 -25.56
N HIS A 66 11.50 -0.08 -24.46
CA HIS A 66 10.08 -0.01 -24.11
C HIS A 66 9.70 1.28 -23.36
N GLY A 67 10.65 2.16 -23.07
CA GLY A 67 10.41 3.43 -22.37
C GLY A 67 10.48 3.33 -20.84
N PHE A 68 10.89 2.17 -20.28
CA PHE A 68 11.04 2.01 -18.84
C PHE A 68 12.42 2.44 -18.37
N THR A 69 12.45 3.19 -17.27
CA THR A 69 13.68 3.65 -16.64
C THR A 69 14.08 2.79 -15.44
N THR A 70 13.13 2.15 -14.77
CA THR A 70 13.39 1.27 -13.63
C THR A 70 12.55 -0.02 -13.68
N PRO A 71 12.98 -1.09 -12.98
CA PRO A 71 12.19 -2.32 -12.85
C PRO A 71 10.84 -2.11 -12.15
N GLU A 72 10.76 -1.16 -11.22
CA GLU A 72 9.53 -0.80 -10.51
C GLU A 72 8.49 -0.21 -11.45
N GLU A 73 8.91 0.69 -12.35
CA GLU A 73 8.05 1.24 -13.39
C GLU A 73 7.51 0.14 -14.31
N LEU A 74 8.39 -0.77 -14.72
CA LEU A 74 8.01 -1.96 -15.50
C LEU A 74 6.96 -2.81 -14.76
N LEU A 75 7.13 -3.02 -13.45
CA LEU A 75 6.18 -3.80 -12.64
C LEU A 75 4.82 -3.11 -12.50
N VAL A 76 4.79 -1.81 -12.25
CA VAL A 76 3.55 -1.03 -12.16
C VAL A 76 2.80 -1.04 -13.50
N VAL A 77 3.50 -0.87 -14.62
CA VAL A 77 2.87 -0.94 -15.95
C VAL A 77 2.41 -2.34 -16.29
N ALA A 78 3.19 -3.38 -15.96
CA ALA A 78 2.80 -4.77 -16.18
C ALA A 78 1.59 -5.20 -15.32
N ASP A 79 1.37 -4.55 -14.17
CA ASP A 79 0.20 -4.81 -13.33
C ASP A 79 -1.08 -4.14 -13.87
N ASN A 80 -0.93 -2.96 -14.46
CA ASN A 80 -2.03 -2.15 -14.97
C ASN A 80 -2.36 -2.43 -16.45
N SER A 81 -1.60 -3.29 -17.13
CA SER A 81 -1.76 -3.58 -18.56
C SER A 81 -1.77 -5.08 -18.86
N ASP A 82 -2.31 -5.44 -20.03
CA ASP A 82 -2.27 -6.83 -20.52
C ASP A 82 -0.91 -7.21 -21.15
N GLU A 83 0.04 -6.26 -21.21
CA GLU A 83 1.35 -6.47 -21.83
C GLU A 83 2.32 -7.16 -20.85
N LYS A 84 2.84 -8.32 -21.23
CA LYS A 84 3.55 -9.21 -20.29
C LYS A 84 5.05 -8.96 -20.15
N HIS A 85 5.66 -8.20 -21.07
CA HIS A 85 7.10 -7.88 -21.12
C HIS A 85 8.03 -9.08 -20.80
N ASN A 86 7.71 -10.27 -21.35
CA ASN A 86 8.36 -11.54 -20.98
C ASN A 86 9.82 -11.65 -21.44
N ASP A 87 10.28 -10.73 -22.28
CA ASP A 87 11.65 -10.62 -22.77
C ASP A 87 12.57 -9.86 -21.81
N ILE A 88 12.03 -9.18 -20.79
CA ILE A 88 12.79 -8.46 -19.77
C ILE A 88 12.77 -9.26 -18.47
N LYS A 89 13.97 -9.61 -17.98
CA LYS A 89 14.15 -10.26 -16.68
C LYS A 89 14.59 -9.27 -15.62
N ILE A 90 13.92 -9.34 -14.47
CA ILE A 90 14.23 -8.56 -13.28
C ILE A 90 14.58 -9.50 -12.13
N VAL A 91 15.18 -8.92 -11.10
CA VAL A 91 15.71 -9.62 -9.95
C VAL A 91 15.24 -8.91 -8.69
N TRP A 92 14.58 -9.66 -7.83
CA TRP A 92 14.34 -9.23 -6.45
C TRP A 92 15.53 -9.61 -5.58
N THR A 93 16.18 -8.61 -4.99
CA THR A 93 17.26 -8.82 -4.02
C THR A 93 16.70 -8.53 -2.64
N GLY A 94 16.43 -9.58 -1.85
CA GLY A 94 15.90 -9.44 -0.50
C GLY A 94 16.98 -9.07 0.54
N ILE A 95 16.55 -8.56 1.70
CA ILE A 95 17.41 -8.24 2.84
C ILE A 95 18.07 -9.52 3.38
N ALA A 96 19.36 -9.45 3.70
CA ALA A 96 20.08 -10.56 4.31
C ALA A 96 19.43 -11.00 5.64
N GLY A 97 18.88 -12.22 5.68
CA GLY A 97 18.30 -12.81 6.90
C GLY A 97 16.82 -13.17 6.80
N ASP A 98 16.10 -12.68 5.79
CA ASP A 98 14.72 -13.09 5.53
C ASP A 98 14.68 -14.57 5.06
N PRO A 99 13.80 -15.43 5.62
CA PRO A 99 13.66 -16.83 5.20
C PRO A 99 13.44 -17.04 3.69
N GLY A 100 12.98 -16.02 2.94
CA GLY A 100 12.87 -16.05 1.48
C GLY A 100 14.06 -15.47 0.71
N SER A 101 14.96 -14.72 1.35
CA SER A 101 15.97 -13.89 0.67
C SER A 101 17.33 -14.57 0.46
N ARG A 102 17.45 -15.88 0.77
CA ARG A 102 18.72 -16.62 0.60
C ARG A 102 19.22 -16.66 -0.83
N SER A 103 18.34 -16.42 -1.80
CA SER A 103 18.66 -16.35 -3.22
C SER A 103 17.93 -15.19 -3.84
N ALA A 104 18.62 -14.46 -4.72
CA ALA A 104 17.98 -13.51 -5.60
C ALA A 104 16.89 -14.24 -6.42
N ILE A 105 15.66 -13.72 -6.41
CA ILE A 105 14.55 -14.30 -7.16
C ILE A 105 14.59 -13.66 -8.55
N ILE A 106 14.76 -14.49 -9.57
CA ILE A 106 14.94 -14.05 -10.96
C ILE A 106 13.71 -14.47 -11.75
N GLY A 107 13.11 -13.53 -12.48
CA GLY A 107 11.91 -13.78 -13.27
C GLY A 107 11.58 -12.63 -14.21
N THR A 108 10.54 -12.84 -15.01
CA THR A 108 9.87 -11.77 -15.77
C THR A 108 8.89 -11.01 -14.87
N ALA A 109 8.49 -9.80 -15.27
CA ALA A 109 7.52 -9.00 -14.51
C ALA A 109 6.23 -9.80 -14.21
N SER A 110 5.69 -10.51 -15.21
CA SER A 110 4.50 -11.35 -15.06
C SER A 110 4.68 -12.50 -14.04
N GLN A 111 5.84 -13.16 -14.02
CA GLN A 111 6.15 -14.21 -13.05
C GLN A 111 6.29 -13.67 -11.63
N HIS A 112 6.87 -12.49 -11.47
CA HIS A 112 6.97 -11.82 -10.18
C HIS A 112 5.59 -11.42 -9.65
N LEU A 113 4.78 -10.74 -10.47
CA LEU A 113 3.41 -10.36 -10.13
C LEU A 113 2.56 -11.58 -9.74
N GLN A 114 2.61 -12.65 -10.53
CA GLN A 114 1.91 -13.89 -10.20
C GLN A 114 2.33 -14.43 -8.83
N THR A 115 3.63 -14.46 -8.54
CA THR A 115 4.13 -14.93 -7.25
C THR A 115 3.69 -14.00 -6.11
N ILE A 116 3.75 -12.68 -6.30
CA ILE A 116 3.29 -11.71 -5.31
C ILE A 116 1.81 -11.93 -5.00
N TYR A 117 0.97 -12.14 -6.02
CA TYR A 117 -0.45 -12.41 -5.86
C TYR A 117 -0.76 -13.73 -5.16
N GLU A 118 -0.03 -14.80 -5.48
CA GLU A 118 -0.12 -16.07 -4.75
C GLU A 118 0.19 -15.89 -3.26
N LEU A 119 1.23 -15.12 -2.95
CA LEU A 119 1.65 -14.85 -1.57
C LEU A 119 0.67 -13.96 -0.82
N ARG A 120 0.14 -12.91 -1.46
CA ARG A 120 -0.89 -12.05 -0.88
C ARG A 120 -2.15 -12.84 -0.56
N ASN A 121 -2.59 -13.69 -1.50
CA ASN A 121 -3.72 -14.59 -1.27
C ASN A 121 -3.45 -15.59 -0.13
N LEU A 122 -2.24 -16.14 -0.04
CA LEU A 122 -1.85 -17.05 1.06
C LEU A 122 -1.92 -16.37 2.43
N LEU A 123 -1.57 -15.08 2.49
CA LEU A 123 -1.52 -14.28 3.73
C LEU A 123 -2.84 -13.56 4.02
N GLY A 124 -3.87 -13.70 3.18
CA GLY A 124 -5.13 -12.95 3.32
C GLY A 124 -4.99 -11.44 3.10
N LEU A 125 -3.95 -11.00 2.38
CA LEU A 125 -3.74 -9.59 2.03
C LEU A 125 -4.62 -9.19 0.82
N PRO A 126 -5.02 -7.91 0.71
CA PRO A 126 -5.81 -7.43 -0.43
C PRO A 126 -5.13 -7.68 -1.77
N MET A 127 -5.87 -8.07 -2.81
CA MET A 127 -5.27 -8.33 -4.13
C MET A 127 -4.93 -7.07 -4.93
N SER A 128 -5.41 -5.89 -4.52
CA SER A 128 -5.07 -4.63 -5.20
C SER A 128 -3.76 -4.06 -4.68
N LEU A 129 -2.91 -3.58 -5.59
CA LEU A 129 -1.68 -2.85 -5.28
C LEU A 129 -1.85 -1.33 -5.32
N ARG A 130 -3.02 -0.80 -5.73
CA ARG A 130 -3.37 0.63 -5.74
C ARG A 130 -2.23 1.54 -6.25
N GLU A 131 -1.68 1.21 -7.43
CA GLU A 131 -0.57 1.97 -8.07
C GLU A 131 0.75 1.98 -7.28
N GLN A 132 0.86 1.19 -6.21
CA GLN A 132 2.10 1.00 -5.48
C GLN A 132 3.00 0.00 -6.22
N VAL A 133 4.30 0.16 -6.04
CA VAL A 133 5.29 -0.79 -6.55
C VAL A 133 5.01 -2.17 -5.94
N PRO A 134 4.81 -3.22 -6.75
CA PRO A 134 4.64 -4.57 -6.25
C PRO A 134 5.87 -5.02 -5.45
N LEU A 135 5.68 -5.34 -4.17
CA LEU A 135 6.73 -5.89 -3.29
C LEU A 135 6.35 -7.28 -2.78
N TYR A 136 7.36 -8.12 -2.58
CA TYR A 136 7.18 -9.38 -1.89
C TYR A 136 6.82 -9.14 -0.42
N PRO A 137 5.77 -9.79 0.13
CA PRO A 137 5.44 -9.67 1.54
C PRO A 137 6.63 -10.11 2.42
N THR A 138 7.10 -9.22 3.29
CA THR A 138 8.13 -9.49 4.29
C THR A 138 7.44 -9.90 5.59
N SER A 139 7.18 -11.19 5.76
CA SER A 139 6.52 -11.70 6.96
C SER A 139 7.31 -12.85 7.58
N THR A 140 7.33 -12.92 8.91
CA THR A 140 7.85 -14.07 9.66
C THR A 140 6.86 -15.24 9.70
N ASP A 141 5.76 -15.17 8.93
CA ASP A 141 4.73 -16.19 8.89
C ASP A 141 5.26 -17.57 8.46
N VAL A 142 4.81 -18.60 9.18
CA VAL A 142 5.18 -20.00 8.93
C VAL A 142 4.66 -20.49 7.57
N CYS A 143 3.45 -20.10 7.15
CA CYS A 143 2.90 -20.49 5.85
C CYS A 143 3.76 -19.86 4.71
N LEU A 144 4.31 -18.65 4.87
CA LEU A 144 5.22 -18.02 3.88
C LEU A 144 6.55 -18.79 3.76
N LYS A 145 7.14 -19.17 4.90
CA LYS A 145 8.34 -20.00 4.92
C LYS A 145 8.11 -21.35 4.22
N GLN A 146 6.99 -22.01 4.52
CA GLN A 146 6.62 -23.28 3.87
C GLN A 146 6.38 -23.11 2.36
N TYR A 147 5.81 -21.99 1.93
CA TYR A 147 5.64 -21.67 0.51
C TYR A 147 7.00 -21.63 -0.20
N TRP A 148 7.97 -20.88 0.34
CA TRP A 148 9.30 -20.78 -0.25
C TRP A 148 10.07 -22.09 -0.19
N GLU A 149 9.98 -22.84 0.91
CA GLU A 149 10.55 -24.18 1.03
C GLU A 149 9.97 -25.14 -0.01
N ARG A 150 8.67 -25.04 -0.32
CA ARG A 150 8.05 -25.84 -1.39
C ARG A 150 8.50 -25.39 -2.78
N LYS A 151 8.50 -24.08 -3.04
CA LYS A 151 8.79 -23.50 -4.36
C LYS A 151 10.26 -23.64 -4.76
N HIS A 152 11.19 -23.56 -3.79
CA HIS A 152 12.63 -23.62 -4.04
C HIS A 152 13.34 -24.83 -3.45
N GLY A 153 12.76 -25.52 -2.46
CA GLY A 153 13.38 -26.72 -1.87
C GLY A 153 13.51 -27.88 -2.85
N GLU A 154 12.66 -27.95 -3.88
CA GLU A 154 12.77 -28.96 -4.94
C GLU A 154 13.89 -28.68 -5.94
N GLN A 155 14.45 -27.46 -5.97
CA GLN A 155 15.53 -27.11 -6.89
C GLN A 155 16.92 -27.41 -6.34
N LEU A 156 17.05 -27.87 -5.10
CA LEU A 156 18.30 -28.46 -4.65
C LEU A 156 18.43 -29.82 -5.35
N PRO A 157 19.31 -29.96 -6.37
CA PRO A 157 19.54 -31.26 -6.96
C PRO A 157 19.95 -32.15 -5.80
N VAL A 158 19.17 -33.20 -5.54
CA VAL A 158 19.58 -34.28 -4.66
C VAL A 158 20.91 -34.73 -5.24
N ARG A 159 22.00 -34.23 -4.66
CA ARG A 159 23.33 -34.76 -4.91
C ARG A 159 23.23 -36.14 -4.31
N THR A 160 22.81 -37.09 -5.14
CA THR A 160 22.95 -38.51 -4.88
C THR A 160 24.44 -38.69 -4.70
N VAL A 161 24.88 -38.66 -3.44
CA VAL A 161 26.20 -39.13 -3.08
C VAL A 161 26.17 -40.60 -3.46
N GLN A 162 26.62 -40.90 -4.67
CA GLN A 162 26.98 -42.24 -5.07
C GLN A 162 28.14 -42.60 -4.14
N ALA A 163 27.80 -43.19 -3.00
CA ALA A 163 28.77 -43.85 -2.15
C ALA A 163 29.46 -44.90 -3.03
N PRO A 164 30.78 -44.89 -3.18
CA PRO A 164 31.48 -46.00 -3.80
C PRO A 164 31.13 -47.25 -2.98
N GLN A 165 30.46 -48.22 -3.62
CA GLN A 165 30.16 -49.51 -3.04
C GLN A 165 31.48 -50.21 -2.71
N ALA A 166 31.95 -50.07 -1.47
CA ALA A 166 32.85 -51.02 -0.86
C ALA A 166 31.99 -52.12 -0.23
N ALA A 167 32.10 -53.32 -0.78
CA ALA A 167 31.47 -54.53 -0.26
C ALA A 167 31.95 -54.80 1.18
N GLY A 168 31.01 -55.10 2.09
CA GLY A 168 31.36 -55.73 3.36
C GLY A 168 30.41 -55.51 4.54
N GLN A 169 29.53 -56.51 4.75
CA GLN A 169 29.03 -56.99 6.04
C GLN A 169 27.97 -56.20 6.84
N GLN A 170 26.75 -56.78 6.77
CA GLN A 170 25.90 -57.30 7.86
C GLN A 170 25.51 -56.45 9.09
N GLU A 171 24.18 -56.30 9.21
CA GLU A 171 23.32 -56.44 10.40
C GLU A 171 23.69 -55.70 11.70
N LEU A 172 22.87 -54.70 12.08
CA LEU A 172 22.02 -54.84 13.27
C LEU A 172 20.90 -53.78 13.32
N LEU A 173 19.70 -54.30 13.61
CA LEU A 173 18.43 -53.61 13.81
C LEU A 173 18.46 -52.66 15.01
N THR A 174 17.92 -51.45 14.91
CA THR A 174 17.29 -50.78 16.05
C THR A 174 16.11 -49.89 15.64
N LYS A 175 14.98 -50.17 16.30
CA LYS A 175 13.74 -49.39 16.33
C LYS A 175 14.02 -47.91 16.58
N THR A 176 13.40 -47.02 15.82
CA THR A 176 13.17 -45.64 16.24
C THR A 176 11.73 -45.24 15.93
N SER A 177 11.06 -44.82 16.99
CA SER A 177 9.67 -44.40 17.08
C SER A 177 9.44 -43.03 16.44
N ASN A 178 8.39 -42.93 15.64
CA ASN A 178 7.87 -41.71 15.03
C ASN A 178 7.42 -40.68 16.09
N PRO A 179 7.88 -39.42 16.03
CA PRO A 179 7.14 -38.30 16.60
C PRO A 179 6.12 -37.79 15.57
N ARG A 180 4.86 -37.88 15.98
CA ARG A 180 3.68 -37.35 15.30
C ARG A 180 3.73 -35.82 15.33
N LEU A 181 4.12 -35.19 14.23
CA LEU A 181 3.95 -33.76 13.99
C LEU A 181 2.47 -33.45 13.79
N ALA A 182 1.90 -32.69 14.72
CA ALA A 182 0.62 -32.03 14.55
C ALA A 182 0.81 -30.85 13.59
N ASN A 183 0.50 -31.03 12.31
CA ASN A 183 0.34 -29.92 11.38
C ASN A 183 -0.98 -29.20 11.68
N GLN A 184 -0.86 -27.98 12.20
CA GLN A 184 -1.94 -27.01 12.19
C GLN A 184 -2.27 -26.64 10.74
N SER A 185 -3.56 -26.57 10.47
CA SER A 185 -4.17 -26.49 9.16
C SER A 185 -4.17 -25.05 8.64
N CYS A 186 -3.22 -24.64 7.78
CA CYS A 186 -3.51 -23.60 6.78
C CYS A 186 -4.46 -24.31 5.77
N LEU A 187 -5.78 -24.06 5.81
CA LEU A 187 -6.75 -24.70 4.90
C LEU A 187 -6.49 -24.25 3.46
N VAL A 188 -5.91 -25.14 2.65
CA VAL A 188 -5.65 -24.88 1.23
C VAL A 188 -6.87 -25.27 0.41
N SER A 189 -7.50 -24.30 -0.24
CA SER A 189 -8.42 -24.54 -1.35
C SER A 189 -7.64 -25.07 -2.55
N ASN A 190 -7.90 -26.32 -2.96
CA ASN A 190 -7.39 -26.90 -4.20
C ASN A 190 -7.92 -26.11 -5.40
N MET A 191 -7.08 -25.29 -6.05
CA MET A 191 -7.35 -24.81 -7.41
C MET A 191 -6.83 -25.84 -8.42
N SER A 192 -7.74 -26.64 -8.97
CA SER A 192 -7.47 -27.51 -10.10
C SER A 192 -7.32 -26.67 -11.37
N SER A 193 -6.19 -26.85 -12.05
CA SER A 193 -5.90 -26.29 -13.37
C SER A 193 -6.88 -26.85 -14.40
N ILE A 194 -7.78 -26.02 -14.92
CA ILE A 194 -8.71 -26.40 -16.01
C ILE A 194 -7.92 -26.38 -17.31
N GLN A 195 -7.51 -27.56 -17.78
CA GLN A 195 -7.10 -27.76 -19.16
C GLN A 195 -8.37 -27.85 -20.03
N VAL A 196 -8.62 -26.81 -20.82
CA VAL A 196 -9.66 -26.81 -21.87
C VAL A 196 -9.13 -27.62 -23.04
N THR A 197 -9.52 -28.89 -23.12
CA THR A 197 -9.38 -29.73 -24.31
C THR A 197 -10.55 -29.43 -25.25
N SER A 198 -10.28 -28.74 -26.36
CA SER A 198 -11.23 -28.57 -27.46
C SER A 198 -11.11 -29.74 -28.45
N ASP A 199 -12.15 -30.56 -28.53
CA ASP A 199 -12.31 -31.58 -29.57
C ASP A 199 -13.07 -31.01 -30.79
N PRO A 200 -12.76 -31.45 -32.03
CA PRO A 200 -13.30 -30.86 -33.25
C PRO A 200 -14.43 -31.71 -33.83
N THR A 201 -15.61 -31.14 -34.11
CA THR A 201 -16.57 -31.76 -35.04
C THR A 201 -17.51 -30.70 -35.62
N ALA A 202 -17.43 -30.46 -36.94
CA ALA A 202 -18.56 -30.63 -37.87
C ALA A 202 -18.27 -29.90 -39.18
N VAL A 203 -18.00 -30.70 -40.20
CA VAL A 203 -18.00 -30.36 -41.62
C VAL A 203 -19.41 -29.96 -42.04
N GLY A 204 -19.56 -28.77 -42.62
CA GLY A 204 -20.81 -28.27 -43.20
C GLY A 204 -20.52 -27.37 -44.40
N THR A 205 -20.24 -27.99 -45.55
CA THR A 205 -20.09 -27.34 -46.86
C THR A 205 -21.42 -26.77 -47.35
N TYR A 206 -21.48 -25.45 -47.62
CA TYR A 206 -22.45 -24.85 -48.53
C TYR A 206 -21.77 -23.84 -49.47
N ASN A 207 -22.34 -23.79 -50.67
CA ASN A 207 -21.77 -23.36 -51.94
C ASN A 207 -21.39 -21.88 -52.12
N ALA A 208 -20.54 -21.70 -53.12
CA ALA A 208 -20.05 -20.47 -53.69
C ALA A 208 -21.10 -19.68 -54.52
N GLU A 209 -20.67 -18.46 -54.87
CA GLU A 209 -21.12 -17.58 -55.96
C GLU A 209 -22.25 -16.58 -55.66
N ARG A 210 -21.85 -15.33 -55.36
CA ARG A 210 -22.20 -14.19 -56.23
C ARG A 210 -21.37 -12.95 -55.97
N THR A 211 -20.60 -12.57 -56.99
CA THR A 211 -19.92 -11.28 -57.14
C THR A 211 -20.93 -10.19 -57.47
N GLN A 212 -20.92 -9.08 -56.74
CA GLN A 212 -21.50 -7.79 -57.13
C GLN A 212 -20.60 -6.64 -56.62
N PRO A 213 -20.55 -5.51 -57.35
CA PRO A 213 -19.45 -4.55 -57.28
C PRO A 213 -19.58 -3.52 -56.14
N VAL A 214 -18.43 -3.05 -55.67
CA VAL A 214 -18.24 -1.99 -54.69
C VAL A 214 -18.71 -0.63 -55.25
N PRO A 215 -19.65 0.07 -54.60
CA PRO A 215 -19.91 1.47 -54.88
C PRO A 215 -19.03 2.36 -53.99
N THR A 216 -18.20 3.18 -54.63
CA THR A 216 -17.46 4.28 -54.03
C THR A 216 -18.44 5.30 -53.41
N TYR A 217 -18.37 5.49 -52.09
CA TYR A 217 -19.04 6.60 -51.41
C TYR A 217 -18.03 7.65 -50.95
N ARG A 218 -18.18 8.86 -51.50
CA ARG A 218 -17.63 10.12 -51.00
C ARG A 218 -18.12 10.36 -49.57
N MET A 219 -17.22 10.59 -48.63
CA MET A 219 -17.56 11.21 -47.36
C MET A 219 -17.76 12.72 -47.58
N PHE A 220 -18.95 13.19 -47.24
CA PHE A 220 -19.28 14.59 -47.06
C PHE A 220 -18.72 15.07 -45.71
N GLU A 221 -17.98 16.17 -45.73
CA GLU A 221 -17.69 16.96 -44.53
C GLU A 221 -19.00 17.48 -43.94
N ARG A 222 -19.30 17.08 -42.71
CA ARG A 222 -20.35 17.68 -41.89
C ARG A 222 -19.68 18.42 -40.75
N SER A 223 -19.59 19.74 -40.90
CA SER A 223 -19.43 20.67 -39.79
C SER A 223 -20.70 20.61 -38.93
N ALA A 224 -20.56 20.26 -37.65
CA ALA A 224 -21.62 20.41 -36.67
C ALA A 224 -21.04 21.10 -35.43
N THR A 225 -21.37 22.37 -35.31
CA THR A 225 -21.40 23.16 -34.07
C THR A 225 -22.37 22.55 -33.07
N PHE A 226 -21.90 22.24 -31.86
CA PHE A 226 -22.67 22.07 -30.63
C PHE A 226 -21.82 22.71 -29.52
N GLN A 227 -22.13 23.94 -29.09
CA GLN A 227 -23.06 24.32 -28.02
C GLN A 227 -22.62 23.84 -26.63
N ASN A 228 -22.22 24.84 -25.84
CA ASN A 228 -21.91 24.86 -24.42
C ASN A 228 -22.89 24.05 -23.57
N SER A 229 -22.33 23.27 -22.66
CA SER A 229 -22.96 22.87 -21.41
C SER A 229 -21.99 23.24 -20.30
N ASP A 230 -22.44 24.13 -19.42
CA ASP A 230 -21.72 24.65 -18.28
C ASP A 230 -21.30 23.53 -17.32
N GLU A 231 -20.02 23.55 -16.96
CA GLU A 231 -19.35 22.69 -16.01
C GLU A 231 -19.63 23.20 -14.59
N VAL A 232 -20.51 22.50 -13.88
CA VAL A 232 -20.75 22.73 -12.44
C VAL A 232 -19.56 22.16 -11.69
N ALA A 233 -18.64 23.04 -11.31
CA ALA A 233 -17.54 22.75 -10.41
C ALA A 233 -18.08 22.32 -9.04
N GLN A 234 -17.92 21.05 -8.71
CA GLN A 234 -18.14 20.51 -7.38
C GLN A 234 -16.85 20.79 -6.57
N GLN A 235 -16.86 21.87 -5.79
CA GLN A 235 -15.83 22.18 -4.81
C GLN A 235 -15.83 21.11 -3.73
N GLN A 236 -14.91 20.16 -3.84
CA GLN A 236 -14.54 19.27 -2.75
C GLN A 236 -13.61 20.05 -1.83
N GLU A 237 -14.16 20.69 -0.80
CA GLU A 237 -13.38 21.33 0.26
C GLU A 237 -12.61 20.25 1.02
N SER A 238 -11.37 20.03 0.59
CA SER A 238 -10.41 19.18 1.29
C SER A 238 -9.95 19.96 2.52
N PHE A 239 -10.46 19.64 3.71
CA PHE A 239 -9.88 20.12 4.96
C PHE A 239 -8.51 19.46 5.15
N SER A 240 -7.49 20.05 4.55
CA SER A 240 -6.10 19.69 4.78
C SER A 240 -5.67 20.34 6.09
N THR A 241 -5.79 19.61 7.20
CA THR A 241 -5.22 20.03 8.48
C THR A 241 -3.71 19.76 8.44
N THR A 242 -2.97 20.61 7.75
CA THR A 242 -1.50 20.59 7.78
C THR A 242 -1.05 21.25 9.08
N ALA A 243 -0.95 20.48 10.16
CA ALA A 243 -0.25 20.93 11.36
C ALA A 243 1.24 21.07 11.01
N THR A 244 1.66 22.33 10.82
CA THR A 244 3.07 22.65 10.54
C THR A 244 3.81 22.65 11.88
N PHE A 245 4.37 21.50 12.27
CA PHE A 245 5.27 21.43 13.42
C PHE A 245 6.62 22.01 13.01
N SER A 246 7.04 23.12 13.64
CA SER A 246 8.38 23.68 13.41
C SER A 246 9.41 22.84 14.14
N ALA A 247 10.45 22.40 13.42
CA ALA A 247 11.55 21.57 13.95
C ALA A 247 12.43 22.26 15.02
N THR A 248 12.01 23.40 15.55
CA THR A 248 12.68 24.15 16.64
C THR A 248 11.94 24.08 17.97
N ASP A 249 10.83 23.33 18.06
CA ASP A 249 10.10 23.13 19.32
C ASP A 249 10.92 22.22 20.24
N THR A 250 11.94 22.83 20.85
CA THR A 250 12.69 22.25 21.95
C THR A 250 11.77 22.32 23.14
N TRP A 251 11.22 21.19 23.57
CA TRP A 251 10.26 21.14 24.67
C TRP A 251 10.87 21.86 25.88
N SER A 252 10.21 22.92 26.32
CA SER A 252 10.66 23.70 27.45
C SER A 252 10.59 22.83 28.71
N HIS A 253 11.51 23.04 29.65
CA HIS A 253 11.50 22.32 30.94
C HIS A 253 10.12 22.43 31.65
N SER A 254 9.41 23.54 31.44
CA SER A 254 8.04 23.76 31.92
C SER A 254 7.00 22.82 31.33
N GLU A 255 7.16 22.37 30.08
CA GLU A 255 6.26 21.40 29.46
C GLU A 255 6.51 19.99 30.00
N LEU A 256 7.76 19.65 30.33
CA LEU A 256 8.08 18.39 30.99
C LEU A 256 7.50 18.32 32.41
N GLU A 257 7.52 19.43 33.15
CA GLU A 257 6.82 19.58 34.44
C GLU A 257 5.29 19.53 34.32
N SER A 258 4.74 19.72 33.12
CA SER A 258 3.31 19.54 32.88
C SER A 258 2.93 18.08 32.67
N MET A 259 3.84 17.25 32.16
CA MET A 259 3.61 15.80 31.99
C MET A 259 3.52 15.06 33.33
N THR A 260 4.14 15.58 34.38
CA THR A 260 4.00 15.01 35.74
C THR A 260 2.62 15.28 36.36
N LYS A 261 1.77 16.10 35.72
CA LYS A 261 0.40 16.41 36.13
C LYS A 261 -0.66 15.63 35.33
N LEU A 262 -0.24 14.60 34.59
CA LEU A 262 -1.17 13.78 33.83
C LEU A 262 -1.88 12.82 34.79
N PRO A 263 -3.22 12.72 34.78
CA PRO A 263 -3.93 11.78 35.64
C PRO A 263 -3.51 10.34 35.29
N CYS A 264 -3.02 9.60 36.28
CA CYS A 264 -2.52 8.24 36.09
C CYS A 264 -3.57 7.21 36.52
N ILE A 265 -3.94 6.32 35.60
CA ILE A 265 -4.88 5.22 35.88
C ILE A 265 -4.25 4.19 36.83
N ASP A 266 -2.94 3.96 36.75
CA ASP A 266 -2.27 2.93 37.55
C ASP A 266 -2.17 3.28 39.04
N CYS A 267 -1.95 4.56 39.37
CA CYS A 267 -1.80 5.01 40.76
C CYS A 267 -2.91 5.91 41.28
N GLY A 268 -3.83 6.38 40.41
CA GLY A 268 -4.91 7.29 40.77
C GLY A 268 -4.46 8.69 41.19
N GLY A 269 -3.18 9.03 40.96
CA GLY A 269 -2.62 10.34 41.26
C GLY A 269 -2.87 11.33 40.13
N ASN A 270 -3.25 12.56 40.48
CA ASN A 270 -3.48 13.64 39.51
C ASN A 270 -2.24 14.52 39.30
N ASP A 271 -1.41 14.69 40.34
CA ASP A 271 -0.26 15.62 40.30
C ASP A 271 1.05 15.01 40.82
N ASP A 272 0.98 13.83 41.47
CA ASP A 272 2.13 13.12 42.02
C ASP A 272 2.05 11.64 41.66
N HIS A 273 3.13 11.15 41.04
CA HIS A 273 3.25 9.76 40.63
C HIS A 273 4.20 9.01 41.56
N ALA A 274 3.69 7.96 42.20
CA ALA A 274 4.53 7.07 42.99
C ALA A 274 5.58 6.40 42.09
N SER A 275 6.80 6.18 42.60
CA SER A 275 7.88 5.52 41.85
C SER A 275 7.55 4.10 41.39
N GLY A 276 6.45 3.51 41.89
CA GLY A 276 5.93 2.21 41.48
C GLY A 276 4.95 2.25 40.29
N CYS A 277 4.57 3.42 39.77
CA CYS A 277 3.69 3.52 38.60
C CYS A 277 4.47 3.80 37.31
N HIS A 278 3.87 3.48 36.16
CA HIS A 278 4.55 3.59 34.88
C HIS A 278 4.97 5.02 34.54
N ILE A 279 4.16 6.02 34.89
CA ILE A 279 4.49 7.44 34.68
C ILE A 279 5.61 7.91 35.62
N GLY A 280 5.55 7.53 36.90
CA GLY A 280 6.55 7.92 37.90
C GLY A 280 7.94 7.31 37.67
N ASN A 281 8.04 6.28 36.83
CA ASN A 281 9.29 5.66 36.44
C ASN A 281 9.84 6.18 35.10
N LEU A 282 9.16 7.14 34.45
CA LEU A 282 9.66 7.80 33.26
C LEU A 282 10.87 8.68 33.65
N ASN A 283 12.05 8.24 33.25
CA ASN A 283 13.28 9.01 33.42
C ASN A 283 13.61 9.67 32.08
N PHE A 284 13.27 10.95 31.96
CA PHE A 284 13.68 11.75 30.81
C PHE A 284 15.20 11.97 30.89
N ARG A 285 15.92 11.51 29.87
CA ARG A 285 17.35 11.80 29.74
C ARG A 285 17.49 13.04 28.88
N GLU A 286 18.09 14.10 29.42
CA GLU A 286 18.36 15.34 28.68
C GLU A 286 19.33 15.11 27.50
N ASN A 287 20.19 14.09 27.60
CA ASN A 287 21.18 13.76 26.58
C ASN A 287 21.02 12.31 26.15
N LEU A 288 20.21 12.09 25.11
CA LEU A 288 20.07 10.77 24.48
C LEU A 288 21.31 10.45 23.66
N THR A 289 21.88 9.26 23.85
CA THR A 289 22.94 8.76 22.98
C THR A 289 22.36 8.26 21.66
N ILE A 290 23.20 8.10 20.62
CA ILE A 290 22.76 7.52 19.34
C ILE A 290 22.13 6.12 19.49
N LEU A 291 22.55 5.36 20.50
CA LEU A 291 21.96 4.06 20.83
C LEU A 291 20.58 4.21 21.47
N ASP A 292 20.38 5.22 22.32
CA ASP A 292 19.07 5.50 22.91
C ASP A 292 18.08 5.95 21.82
N TYR A 293 18.52 6.75 20.85
CA TYR A 293 17.68 7.12 19.69
C TYR A 293 17.27 5.91 18.85
N ARG A 294 18.17 4.94 18.62
CA ARG A 294 17.81 3.71 17.91
C ARG A 294 16.81 2.87 18.68
N ASN A 295 17.03 2.68 19.98
CA ASN A 295 16.08 1.95 20.81
C ASN A 295 14.71 2.64 20.84
N LEU A 296 14.67 3.98 20.88
CA LEU A 296 13.41 4.73 20.79
C LEU A 296 12.75 4.56 19.42
N ALA A 297 13.52 4.61 18.33
CA ALA A 297 13.00 4.36 16.99
C ALA A 297 12.42 2.95 16.86
N ASP A 298 13.13 1.93 17.35
CA ASP A 298 12.67 0.53 17.33
C ASP A 298 11.42 0.33 18.19
N ILE A 299 11.36 0.98 19.37
CA ILE A 299 10.18 0.94 20.26
C ILE A 299 9.01 1.66 19.58
N VAL A 300 9.23 2.85 19.03
CA VAL A 300 8.20 3.57 18.28
C VAL A 300 7.73 2.71 17.13
N GLU A 301 8.59 2.14 16.30
CA GLU A 301 8.18 1.25 15.20
C GLU A 301 7.44 -0.01 15.68
N GLN A 302 7.86 -0.59 16.82
CA GLN A 302 7.21 -1.76 17.40
C GLN A 302 5.82 -1.47 17.97
N PHE A 303 5.64 -0.30 18.57
CA PHE A 303 4.40 0.12 19.22
C PHE A 303 3.59 1.13 18.38
N ASP A 304 4.11 1.51 17.22
CA ASP A 304 3.38 2.24 16.18
C ASP A 304 2.30 1.28 15.70
N PRO A 305 1.00 1.60 15.88
CA PRO A 305 -0.11 0.73 15.48
C PRO A 305 -0.24 0.55 13.95
N GLY A 306 0.87 0.64 13.20
CA GLY A 306 0.96 0.83 11.77
C GLY A 306 0.91 2.32 11.42
N PRO A 307 1.36 2.71 10.22
CA PRO A 307 1.15 4.07 9.73
C PRO A 307 -0.33 4.39 9.90
N TRP A 308 -0.66 5.56 10.44
CA TRP A 308 -2.02 6.06 10.70
C TRP A 308 -2.96 5.95 9.49
N THR A 309 -2.43 5.74 8.29
CA THR A 309 -3.14 5.43 7.05
C THR A 309 -3.57 3.96 6.89
N THR A 310 -3.09 3.06 7.75
CA THR A 310 -3.34 1.61 7.75
C THR A 310 -4.06 1.14 9.00
N HIS A 311 -4.57 2.07 9.84
CA HIS A 311 -5.61 1.71 10.77
C HIS A 311 -6.69 0.98 9.98
N PHE A 312 -6.79 -0.33 10.24
CA PHE A 312 -7.99 -1.10 10.02
C PHE A 312 -9.07 -0.25 10.64
N ASP A 313 -9.85 0.48 9.83
CA ASP A 313 -10.87 1.37 10.36
C ASP A 313 -11.77 0.47 11.20
N PRO A 314 -11.67 0.52 12.55
CA PRO A 314 -12.42 -0.42 13.38
C PRO A 314 -13.93 -0.13 13.25
N TYR A 315 -14.25 1.01 12.65
CA TYR A 315 -15.55 1.45 12.24
C TYR A 315 -15.49 1.72 10.73
N PRO A 316 -15.42 0.67 9.88
CA PRO A 316 -15.41 0.87 8.43
C PRO A 316 -16.49 1.88 8.09
N GLU A 317 -16.13 2.96 7.37
CA GLU A 317 -17.09 4.00 6.99
C GLU A 317 -18.40 3.33 6.59
N PRO A 318 -19.48 3.52 7.38
CA PRO A 318 -20.72 2.81 7.15
C PRO A 318 -21.13 3.09 5.70
N GLU A 319 -21.55 2.04 4.98
CA GLU A 319 -22.05 2.21 3.62
C GLU A 319 -23.04 3.38 3.62
N LEU A 320 -22.79 4.37 2.75
CA LEU A 320 -23.61 5.57 2.68
C LEU A 320 -25.08 5.18 2.63
N GLU A 321 -25.84 5.57 3.66
CA GLU A 321 -27.25 5.25 3.73
C GLU A 321 -27.96 5.79 2.49
N ASN A 322 -28.94 5.03 1.99
CA ASN A 322 -29.77 5.50 0.90
C ASN A 322 -30.39 6.86 1.30
N PRO A 323 -30.29 7.92 0.47
CA PRO A 323 -30.78 9.25 0.82
C PRO A 323 -32.24 9.25 1.31
N ARG A 324 -33.08 8.34 0.80
CA ARG A 324 -34.47 8.20 1.26
C ARG A 324 -34.59 7.70 2.69
N VAL A 325 -33.71 6.79 3.12
CA VAL A 325 -33.66 6.27 4.48
C VAL A 325 -33.18 7.35 5.44
N GLN A 326 -32.15 8.10 5.04
CA GLN A 326 -31.64 9.23 5.82
C GLN A 326 -32.71 10.32 6.02
N ILE A 327 -33.40 10.71 4.94
CA ILE A 327 -34.51 11.68 5.00
C ILE A 327 -35.64 11.15 5.90
N ALA A 328 -36.03 9.89 5.78
CA ALA A 328 -37.07 9.30 6.62
C ALA A 328 -36.68 9.28 8.10
N GLY A 329 -35.42 8.94 8.41
CA GLY A 329 -34.89 8.95 9.77
C GLY A 329 -34.86 10.36 10.36
N MET A 330 -34.40 11.36 9.60
CA MET A 330 -34.45 12.77 10.02
C MET A 330 -35.88 13.24 10.26
N ALA A 331 -36.82 12.88 9.37
CA ALA A 331 -38.21 13.24 9.52
C ALA A 331 -38.85 12.59 10.76
N GLU A 332 -38.51 11.34 11.08
CA GLU A 332 -38.94 10.67 12.30
C GLU A 332 -38.44 11.37 13.56
N VAL A 333 -37.16 11.79 13.59
CA VAL A 333 -36.61 12.59 14.70
C VAL A 333 -37.41 13.87 14.89
N ILE A 334 -37.64 14.63 13.81
CA ILE A 334 -38.41 15.89 13.86
C ILE A 334 -39.84 15.67 14.34
N ARG A 335 -40.53 14.61 13.89
CA ARG A 335 -41.91 14.32 14.33
C ARG A 335 -42.02 14.03 15.83
N ASN A 336 -40.93 13.59 16.46
CA ASN A 336 -40.87 13.32 17.89
C ASN A 336 -40.58 14.58 18.73
N GLU A 337 -40.02 15.64 18.13
CA GLU A 337 -39.77 16.92 18.78
C GLU A 337 -41.06 17.64 19.17
N ASP A 338 -41.06 18.35 20.30
CA ASP A 338 -42.23 19.08 20.78
C ASP A 338 -42.56 20.28 19.88
N SER A 339 -41.53 20.93 19.31
CA SER A 339 -41.68 22.02 18.35
C SER A 339 -42.46 21.62 17.09
N TYR A 340 -42.38 20.36 16.67
CA TYR A 340 -43.19 19.83 15.56
C TYR A 340 -44.64 19.61 15.97
N LYS A 341 -44.89 19.07 17.17
CA LYS A 341 -46.26 18.73 17.64
C LYS A 341 -47.15 19.98 17.76
N ASP A 342 -46.54 21.11 18.10
CA ASP A 342 -47.23 22.38 18.28
C ASP A 342 -47.39 23.20 16.99
N ASP A 343 -46.76 22.78 15.87
CA ASP A 343 -46.76 23.50 14.59
C ASP A 343 -47.55 22.76 13.49
N PRO A 344 -48.83 23.10 13.26
CA PRO A 344 -49.67 22.41 12.30
C PRO A 344 -49.22 22.58 10.84
N GLU A 345 -48.43 23.61 10.52
CA GLU A 345 -47.95 23.82 9.14
C GLU A 345 -46.94 22.74 8.72
N LEU A 346 -46.29 22.08 9.68
CA LEU A 346 -45.34 21.00 9.41
C LEU A 346 -46.04 19.66 9.14
N HIS A 347 -47.30 19.48 9.55
CA HIS A 347 -47.97 18.16 9.54
C HIS A 347 -48.39 17.72 8.14
N ASP A 348 -48.64 18.67 7.23
CA ASP A 348 -49.14 18.41 5.88
C ASP A 348 -48.03 18.36 4.81
N LEU A 349 -46.77 18.53 5.20
CA LEU A 349 -45.63 18.57 4.28
C LEU A 349 -45.02 17.18 4.03
N SER A 350 -44.40 17.01 2.85
CA SER A 350 -43.54 15.85 2.62
C SER A 350 -42.28 15.93 3.49
N ASP A 351 -41.68 14.80 3.83
CA ASP A 351 -40.52 14.68 4.72
C ASP A 351 -39.40 15.68 4.38
N GLU A 352 -39.09 15.83 3.10
CA GLU A 352 -38.08 16.77 2.59
C GLU A 352 -38.42 18.23 2.91
N HIS A 353 -39.66 18.66 2.62
CA HIS A 353 -40.10 20.04 2.87
C HIS A 353 -40.30 20.31 4.36
N MET A 354 -40.76 19.32 5.11
CA MET A 354 -40.92 19.38 6.56
C MET A 354 -39.58 19.60 7.25
N ILE A 355 -38.53 18.85 6.87
CA ILE A 355 -37.17 19.01 7.41
C ILE A 355 -36.65 20.43 7.15
N ILE A 356 -36.78 20.92 5.92
CA ILE A 356 -36.29 22.25 5.53
C ILE A 356 -37.03 23.35 6.29
N LEU A 357 -38.37 23.30 6.33
CA LEU A 357 -39.17 24.32 7.02
C LEU A 357 -38.93 24.30 8.54
N TRP A 358 -38.82 23.12 9.14
CA TRP A 358 -38.49 22.98 10.56
C TRP A 358 -37.11 23.57 10.87
N ALA A 359 -36.10 23.30 10.05
CA ALA A 359 -34.77 23.89 10.22
C ALA A 359 -34.78 25.43 10.13
N PHE A 360 -35.61 26.00 9.24
CA PHE A 360 -35.78 27.45 9.16
C PHE A 360 -36.47 28.02 10.39
N LYS A 361 -37.56 27.41 10.86
CA LYS A 361 -38.33 27.88 12.03
C LYS A 361 -37.59 27.73 13.35
N THR A 362 -36.71 26.73 13.47
CA THR A 362 -35.92 26.49 14.69
C THR A 362 -34.60 27.25 14.72
N SER A 363 -34.19 27.88 13.62
CA SER A 363 -32.98 28.69 13.59
C SER A 363 -33.23 30.06 14.23
N ASP A 364 -32.48 30.38 15.28
CA ASP A 364 -32.58 31.63 16.06
C ASP A 364 -32.42 32.94 15.23
N ARG A 365 -32.05 32.84 13.95
CA ARG A 365 -31.69 33.99 13.09
C ARG A 365 -32.57 34.17 11.86
N ILE A 366 -33.65 33.40 11.73
CA ILE A 366 -34.47 33.40 10.53
C ILE A 366 -35.87 33.85 10.88
N GLU A 367 -36.20 35.10 10.51
CA GLU A 367 -37.55 35.63 10.62
C GLU A 367 -38.34 35.29 9.35
N VAL A 368 -39.46 34.58 9.48
CA VAL A 368 -40.38 34.31 8.37
C VAL A 368 -41.20 35.58 8.11
N ILE A 369 -41.00 36.19 6.94
CA ILE A 369 -41.77 37.38 6.52
C ILE A 369 -43.16 36.93 6.06
N ASN A 370 -44.18 37.17 6.89
CA ASN A 370 -45.58 36.94 6.51
C ASN A 370 -46.00 37.96 5.44
N THR A 371 -46.22 37.49 4.21
CA THR A 371 -46.75 38.29 3.09
C THR A 371 -48.26 38.25 3.00
#